data_AF-A0A1V6E8X6-F1
#
_entry.id   AF-A0A1V6E8X6-F1
#
_cell.length_a   1.000
_cell.length_b   1.000
_cell.length_c   1.000
_cell.angle_alpha   90.00
_cell.angle_beta   90.00
_cell.angle_gamma   90.00
#
_symmetry.space_group_name_H-M   'P 1'
#
loop_
_entity.id
_entity.type
_entity.pdbx_description
1 polymer ?
#
loop_
_entity_poly.entity_id
_entity_poly.type
_entity_poly.pdbx_seq_one_letter_code
_entity_poly.pdbx_strand_id
1 'polypeptide(L)'
;MRRRLAGKSKEDKDRFEKALDLNLNMMPLTPDHHFYFDQSTYARMRIVLLRIARKMVKEGMLDDPEDIMYLEYEQLRRYVANPKSYDGRALIKKAKLDMEKANKITPRPWVGTVTYWGMYVEPYHMLWGYPERFEKDFGRGGVKGIVRGIAASPGVAEGIAHVVQSPAEFDSVKKGEILVCVMTNPAWVVVFSKVAAIVTDAGGVLSHSAITAREFMIPGVVGASNATRSIKTGDRIRVDGSTGVVEIL
;
A
#
# COMPACT_ATOMS: atom_id res chain seq x y z
N MET A 1 -7.36 26.34 -1.22
CA MET A 1 -8.24 26.35 -2.41
C MET A 1 -9.12 27.60 -2.50
N ARG A 2 -9.97 27.93 -1.50
CA ARG A 2 -10.86 29.12 -1.55
C ARG A 2 -10.15 30.46 -1.82
N ARG A 3 -8.92 30.64 -1.34
CA ARG A 3 -8.08 31.82 -1.67
C ARG A 3 -7.79 31.95 -3.18
N ARG A 4 -7.72 30.85 -3.93
CA ARG A 4 -7.54 30.85 -5.41
C ARG A 4 -8.83 31.24 -6.16
N LEU A 5 -9.97 31.29 -5.47
CA LEU A 5 -11.24 31.78 -6.03
C LEU A 5 -11.44 33.28 -5.75
N ALA A 6 -10.49 33.94 -5.07
CA ALA A 6 -10.51 35.39 -4.92
C ALA A 6 -10.45 36.03 -6.33
N GLY A 7 -11.43 36.88 -6.64
CA GLY A 7 -11.57 37.51 -7.96
C GLY A 7 -12.34 36.69 -9.03
N LYS A 8 -12.79 35.46 -8.72
CA LYS A 8 -13.66 34.69 -9.64
C LYS A 8 -15.13 35.10 -9.53
N SER A 9 -15.90 34.81 -10.58
CA SER A 9 -17.32 35.14 -10.67
C SER A 9 -18.12 34.43 -9.56
N LYS A 10 -19.33 34.92 -9.28
CA LYS A 10 -20.24 34.25 -8.33
C LYS A 10 -20.57 32.83 -8.82
N GLU A 11 -20.81 32.68 -10.12
CA GLU A 11 -21.11 31.38 -10.74
C GLU A 11 -19.98 30.36 -10.57
N ASP A 12 -18.72 30.78 -10.77
CA ASP A 12 -17.55 29.91 -10.56
C ASP A 12 -17.43 29.46 -9.10
N LYS A 13 -17.70 30.38 -8.16
CA LYS A 13 -17.68 30.08 -6.72
C LYS A 13 -18.79 29.10 -6.35
N ASP A 14 -20.01 29.33 -6.85
CA ASP A 14 -21.15 28.45 -6.61
C ASP A 14 -20.93 27.05 -7.21
N ARG A 15 -20.34 26.98 -8.41
CA ARG A 15 -19.95 25.72 -9.04
C ARG A 15 -18.90 24.97 -8.20
N PHE A 16 -17.89 25.69 -7.69
CA PHE A 16 -16.89 25.10 -6.81
C PHE A 16 -17.50 24.56 -5.51
N GLU A 17 -18.32 25.34 -4.81
CA GLU A 17 -18.90 24.90 -3.54
C GLU A 17 -19.85 23.70 -3.75
N LYS A 18 -20.62 23.67 -4.85
CA LYS A 18 -21.42 22.48 -5.21
C LYS A 18 -20.56 21.24 -5.45
N ALA A 19 -19.45 21.38 -6.18
CA ALA A 19 -18.55 20.27 -6.45
C ALA A 19 -17.80 19.80 -5.19
N LEU A 20 -17.45 20.73 -4.29
CA LEU A 20 -16.83 20.44 -3.01
C LEU A 20 -17.80 19.70 -2.08
N ASP A 21 -19.04 20.17 -1.96
CA ASP A 21 -20.08 19.53 -1.15
C ASP A 21 -20.33 18.09 -1.61
N LEU A 22 -20.47 17.88 -2.93
CA LEU A 22 -20.59 16.53 -3.50
C LEU A 22 -19.37 15.67 -3.17
N ASN A 23 -18.15 16.21 -3.28
CA ASN A 23 -16.93 15.47 -2.95
C ASN A 23 -16.88 15.07 -1.47
N LEU A 24 -17.20 15.99 -0.56
CA LEU A 24 -17.20 15.72 0.88
C LEU A 24 -18.22 14.66 1.26
N ASN A 25 -19.40 14.66 0.61
CA ASN A 25 -20.44 13.65 0.82
C ASN A 25 -20.04 12.27 0.25
N MET A 26 -19.25 12.24 -0.83
CA MET A 26 -18.75 11.00 -1.44
C MET A 26 -17.49 10.45 -0.75
N MET A 27 -16.72 11.30 -0.06
CA MET A 27 -15.42 10.97 0.51
C MET A 27 -15.43 9.74 1.43
N PRO A 28 -16.45 9.49 2.27
CA PRO A 28 -16.49 8.29 3.10
C PRO A 28 -16.52 6.99 2.29
N LEU A 29 -17.09 7.00 1.07
CA LEU A 29 -17.27 5.79 0.28
C LEU A 29 -15.95 5.10 -0.08
N THR A 30 -14.86 5.82 -0.26
CA THR A 30 -13.57 5.22 -0.65
C THR A 30 -12.92 4.42 0.49
N PRO A 31 -12.64 5.00 1.68
CA PRO A 31 -12.13 4.25 2.82
C PRO A 31 -13.15 3.24 3.36
N ASP A 32 -14.44 3.57 3.39
CA ASP A 32 -15.48 2.66 3.87
C ASP A 32 -15.68 1.48 2.92
N HIS A 33 -15.52 1.67 1.60
CA HIS A 33 -15.48 0.55 0.66
C HIS A 33 -14.39 -0.45 1.05
N HIS A 34 -13.16 0.04 1.21
CA HIS A 34 -12.04 -0.81 1.61
C HIS A 34 -12.27 -1.51 2.95
N PHE A 35 -12.88 -0.83 3.92
CA PHE A 35 -13.15 -1.43 5.23
C PHE A 35 -14.30 -2.44 5.18
N TYR A 36 -15.48 -2.05 4.69
CA TYR A 36 -16.71 -2.87 4.76
C TYR A 36 -16.82 -3.90 3.66
N PHE A 37 -16.36 -3.60 2.44
CA PHE A 37 -16.47 -4.51 1.31
C PHE A 37 -15.22 -5.36 1.17
N ASP A 38 -14.03 -4.75 1.10
CA ASP A 38 -12.82 -5.53 0.88
C ASP A 38 -12.42 -6.28 2.16
N GLN A 39 -11.99 -5.56 3.20
CA GLN A 39 -11.39 -6.17 4.39
C GLN A 39 -12.40 -6.95 5.25
N SER A 40 -13.57 -6.38 5.52
CA SER A 40 -14.57 -7.03 6.39
C SER A 40 -15.14 -8.30 5.79
N THR A 41 -15.32 -8.37 4.46
CA THR A 41 -15.80 -9.59 3.80
C THR A 41 -14.79 -10.71 3.97
N TYR A 42 -13.51 -10.46 3.68
CA TYR A 42 -12.45 -11.47 3.85
C TYR A 42 -12.25 -11.84 5.33
N ALA A 43 -12.32 -10.88 6.26
CA ALA A 43 -12.20 -11.15 7.70
C ALA A 43 -13.32 -12.08 8.20
N ARG A 44 -14.57 -11.84 7.77
CA ARG A 44 -15.71 -12.71 8.12
C ARG A 44 -15.60 -14.09 7.49
N MET A 45 -15.22 -14.17 6.22
CA MET A 45 -14.95 -15.44 5.54
C MET A 45 -13.86 -16.24 6.28
N ARG A 46 -12.79 -15.56 6.70
CA ARG A 46 -11.70 -16.17 7.47
C ARG A 46 -12.19 -16.80 8.77
N ILE A 47 -13.09 -16.15 9.51
CA ILE A 47 -13.66 -16.72 10.75
C ILE A 47 -14.39 -18.04 10.46
N VAL A 48 -15.19 -18.08 9.40
CA VAL A 48 -15.91 -19.29 8.97
C VAL A 48 -14.94 -20.40 8.57
N LEU A 49 -13.95 -20.07 7.73
CA LEU A 49 -12.92 -21.02 7.29
C LEU A 49 -12.13 -21.60 8.46
N LEU A 50 -11.71 -20.77 9.43
CA LEU A 50 -11.02 -21.25 10.63
C LEU A 50 -11.90 -22.16 11.49
N ARG A 51 -13.23 -21.96 11.50
CA ARG A 51 -14.14 -22.86 12.22
C ARG A 51 -14.22 -24.22 11.53
N ILE A 52 -14.27 -24.25 10.21
CA ILE A 52 -14.22 -25.48 9.40
C ILE A 52 -12.87 -26.18 9.62
N ALA A 53 -11.77 -25.44 9.52
CA ALA A 53 -10.41 -25.96 9.68
C ALA A 53 -10.18 -26.60 11.05
N ARG A 54 -10.67 -25.97 12.13
CA ARG A 54 -10.62 -26.57 13.48
C ARG A 54 -11.35 -27.91 13.55
N LYS A 55 -12.43 -28.11 12.79
CA LYS A 55 -13.08 -29.42 12.68
C LYS A 55 -12.22 -30.38 11.87
N MET A 56 -11.68 -29.94 10.75
CA MET A 56 -10.77 -30.75 9.92
C MET A 56 -9.53 -31.22 10.69
N VAL A 57 -8.96 -30.40 11.57
CA VAL A 57 -7.86 -30.80 12.48
C VAL A 57 -8.30 -31.91 13.42
N LYS A 58 -9.50 -31.81 14.03
CA LYS A 58 -10.04 -32.86 14.91
C LYS A 58 -10.27 -34.18 14.19
N GLU A 59 -10.66 -34.12 12.92
CA GLU A 59 -10.83 -35.31 12.05
C GLU A 59 -9.49 -35.82 11.48
N GLY A 60 -8.35 -35.24 11.88
CA GLY A 60 -7.02 -35.64 11.41
C GLY A 60 -6.70 -35.26 9.97
N MET A 61 -7.50 -34.39 9.34
CA MET A 61 -7.28 -33.96 7.96
C MET A 61 -6.19 -32.89 7.84
N LEU A 62 -6.14 -31.96 8.79
CA LEU A 62 -5.16 -30.87 8.85
C LEU A 62 -4.31 -30.98 10.13
N ASP A 63 -3.10 -30.40 10.08
CA ASP A 63 -2.23 -30.29 11.26
C ASP A 63 -2.47 -28.96 12.00
N ASP A 64 -2.65 -27.85 11.27
CA ASP A 64 -2.96 -26.53 11.83
C ASP A 64 -4.25 -25.93 11.19
N PRO A 65 -5.13 -25.25 11.94
CA PRO A 65 -6.31 -24.59 11.35
C PRO A 65 -5.99 -23.54 10.28
N GLU A 66 -4.83 -22.89 10.34
CA GLU A 66 -4.37 -21.92 9.34
C GLU A 66 -3.99 -22.58 8.00
N ASP A 67 -3.75 -23.90 8.00
CA ASP A 67 -3.40 -24.63 6.78
C ASP A 67 -4.49 -24.58 5.71
N ILE A 68 -5.74 -24.34 6.12
CA ILE A 68 -6.86 -24.15 5.20
C ILE A 68 -6.64 -23.00 4.21
N MET A 69 -5.84 -22.00 4.58
CA MET A 69 -5.57 -20.83 3.74
C MET A 69 -4.64 -21.11 2.56
N TYR A 70 -4.04 -22.31 2.53
CA TYR A 70 -3.20 -22.77 1.44
C TYR A 70 -3.95 -23.65 0.43
N LEU A 71 -5.26 -23.86 0.62
CA LEU A 71 -6.11 -24.58 -0.29
C LEU A 71 -6.92 -23.61 -1.14
N GLU A 72 -6.93 -23.82 -2.46
CA GLU A 72 -7.86 -23.12 -3.33
C GLU A 72 -9.30 -23.54 -3.02
N TYR A 73 -10.29 -22.70 -3.35
CA TYR A 73 -11.70 -22.97 -3.03
C TYR A 73 -12.18 -24.34 -3.53
N GLU A 74 -11.87 -24.69 -4.77
CA GLU A 74 -12.27 -25.98 -5.36
C GLU A 74 -11.52 -27.16 -4.73
N GLN A 75 -10.27 -26.96 -4.32
CA GLN A 75 -9.54 -27.96 -3.55
C GLN A 75 -10.22 -28.16 -2.19
N LEU A 76 -10.46 -27.08 -1.44
CA LEU A 76 -11.14 -27.18 -0.14
C LEU A 76 -12.47 -27.94 -0.24
N ARG A 77 -13.32 -27.61 -1.22
CA ARG A 77 -14.61 -28.30 -1.40
C ARG A 77 -14.47 -29.79 -1.65
N ARG A 78 -13.56 -30.19 -2.55
CA ARG A 78 -13.32 -31.61 -2.87
C ARG A 78 -12.73 -32.36 -1.68
N TYR A 79 -11.79 -31.74 -0.98
CA TYR A 79 -11.13 -32.35 0.16
C TYR A 79 -12.09 -32.58 1.33
N VAL A 80 -12.98 -31.62 1.61
CA VAL A 80 -14.03 -31.76 2.64
C VAL A 80 -15.08 -32.79 2.23
N ALA A 81 -15.50 -32.83 0.96
CA ALA A 81 -16.50 -33.78 0.49
C ALA A 81 -15.99 -35.23 0.47
N ASN A 82 -14.72 -35.43 0.12
CA ASN A 82 -14.07 -36.74 0.14
C ASN A 82 -12.60 -36.57 0.57
N PRO A 83 -12.26 -36.81 1.85
CA PRO A 83 -10.90 -36.71 2.36
C PRO A 83 -9.90 -37.66 1.67
N LYS A 84 -10.39 -38.72 1.02
CA LYS A 84 -9.58 -39.68 0.26
C LYS A 84 -9.35 -39.25 -1.20
N SER A 85 -9.94 -38.15 -1.65
CA SER A 85 -9.84 -37.69 -3.04
C SER A 85 -8.39 -37.36 -3.45
N TYR A 86 -7.59 -36.85 -2.53
CA TYR A 86 -6.15 -36.64 -2.68
C TYR A 86 -5.50 -36.32 -1.33
N ASP A 87 -4.16 -36.29 -1.32
CA ASP A 87 -3.37 -35.88 -0.17
C ASP A 87 -3.39 -34.35 0.01
N GLY A 88 -4.33 -33.86 0.82
CA GLY A 88 -4.45 -32.43 1.13
C GLY A 88 -3.21 -31.86 1.83
N ARG A 89 -2.53 -32.64 2.67
CA ARG A 89 -1.33 -32.18 3.40
C ARG A 89 -0.16 -31.97 2.45
N ALA A 90 0.01 -32.84 1.46
CA ALA A 90 1.01 -32.65 0.42
C ALA A 90 0.74 -31.37 -0.41
N LEU A 91 -0.52 -31.07 -0.73
CA LEU A 91 -0.89 -29.84 -1.43
C LEU A 91 -0.56 -28.59 -0.61
N ILE A 92 -0.91 -28.58 0.68
CA ILE A 92 -0.62 -27.48 1.60
C ILE A 92 0.89 -27.27 1.72
N LYS A 93 1.65 -28.36 1.90
CA LYS A 93 3.12 -28.30 1.96
C LYS A 93 3.72 -27.70 0.69
N LYS A 94 3.23 -28.12 -0.48
CA LYS A 94 3.65 -27.55 -1.77
C LYS A 94 3.29 -26.07 -1.86
N ALA A 95 2.07 -25.69 -1.53
CA ALA A 95 1.59 -24.31 -1.57
C ALA A 95 2.40 -23.38 -0.64
N LYS A 96 2.75 -23.84 0.56
CA LYS A 96 3.67 -23.12 1.47
C LYS A 96 5.03 -22.86 0.82
N LEU A 97 5.65 -23.90 0.24
CA LEU A 97 6.93 -23.77 -0.45
C LEU A 97 6.85 -22.84 -1.67
N ASP A 98 5.76 -22.92 -2.44
CA ASP A 98 5.56 -22.07 -3.61
C ASP A 98 5.33 -20.61 -3.19
N MET A 99 4.63 -20.35 -2.08
CA MET A 99 4.50 -19.02 -1.50
C MET A 99 5.84 -18.45 -1.01
N GLU A 100 6.68 -19.27 -0.35
CA GLU A 100 8.03 -18.86 0.05
C GLU A 100 8.92 -18.47 -1.15
N LYS A 101 8.81 -19.21 -2.26
CA LYS A 101 9.50 -18.87 -3.51
C LYS A 101 8.93 -17.59 -4.10
N ALA A 102 7.61 -17.45 -4.15
CA ALA A 102 6.93 -16.27 -4.70
C ALA A 102 7.29 -14.99 -3.93
N ASN A 103 7.40 -15.05 -2.60
CA ASN A 103 7.79 -13.92 -1.75
C ASN A 103 9.21 -13.40 -2.02
N LYS A 104 10.06 -14.21 -2.68
CA LYS A 104 11.42 -13.81 -3.10
C LYS A 104 11.43 -13.14 -4.48
N ILE A 105 10.33 -13.24 -5.23
CA ILE A 105 10.21 -12.69 -6.58
C ILE A 105 9.66 -11.27 -6.49
N THR A 106 10.33 -10.34 -7.17
CA THR A 106 9.77 -9.00 -7.40
C THR A 106 9.02 -9.02 -8.72
N PRO A 107 7.70 -8.78 -8.74
CA PRO A 107 6.97 -8.71 -9.98
C PRO A 107 7.56 -7.63 -10.89
N ARG A 108 7.69 -7.93 -12.18
CA ARG A 108 8.02 -6.90 -13.17
C ARG A 108 6.92 -5.83 -13.16
N PRO A 109 7.27 -4.54 -13.12
CA PRO A 109 6.28 -3.47 -13.04
C PRO A 109 5.41 -3.37 -14.31
N TRP A 110 5.95 -3.79 -15.46
CA TRP A 110 5.30 -3.63 -16.76
C TRP A 110 5.26 -4.96 -17.53
N VAL A 111 4.13 -5.26 -18.16
CA VAL A 111 3.94 -6.42 -19.04
C VAL A 111 3.16 -5.99 -20.28
N GLY A 112 3.67 -6.31 -21.47
CA GLY A 112 3.01 -5.99 -22.73
C GLY A 112 3.35 -4.59 -23.26
N THR A 113 2.52 -4.10 -24.19
CA THR A 113 2.71 -2.81 -24.88
C THR A 113 1.95 -1.71 -24.16
N VAL A 114 2.64 -0.63 -23.77
CA VAL A 114 2.02 0.56 -23.18
C VAL A 114 1.43 1.42 -24.28
N THR A 115 0.12 1.68 -24.21
CA THR A 115 -0.56 2.62 -25.10
C THR A 115 -0.63 4.01 -24.47
N TYR A 116 -0.64 5.06 -25.29
CA TYR A 116 -0.79 6.43 -24.79
C TYR A 116 -2.09 6.59 -23.99
N TRP A 117 -3.20 6.05 -24.49
CA TRP A 117 -4.47 6.11 -23.79
C TRP A 117 -4.40 5.39 -22.45
N GLY A 118 -3.86 4.17 -22.43
CA GLY A 118 -3.73 3.39 -21.21
C GLY A 118 -2.86 4.08 -20.15
N MET A 119 -1.80 4.78 -20.56
CA MET A 119 -0.90 5.41 -19.60
C MET A 119 -1.36 6.80 -19.15
N TYR A 120 -1.78 7.66 -20.08
CA TYR A 120 -1.91 9.11 -19.83
C TYR A 120 -3.34 9.64 -19.91
N VAL A 121 -4.30 8.81 -20.34
CA VAL A 121 -5.71 9.24 -20.50
C VAL A 121 -6.64 8.45 -19.58
N GLU A 122 -6.33 7.18 -19.34
CA GLU A 122 -7.11 6.31 -18.47
C GLU A 122 -7.12 6.86 -17.02
N PRO A 123 -8.29 7.11 -16.41
CA PRO A 123 -8.37 7.81 -15.13
C PRO A 123 -7.74 7.07 -13.94
N TYR A 124 -7.79 5.74 -13.91
CA TYR A 124 -7.27 4.96 -12.80
C TYR A 124 -5.75 4.95 -12.75
N HIS A 125 -5.05 4.77 -13.87
CA HIS A 125 -3.59 4.78 -13.91
C HIS A 125 -3.03 6.14 -13.46
N MET A 126 -3.67 7.24 -13.86
CA MET A 126 -3.34 8.58 -13.38
C MET A 126 -3.49 8.71 -11.87
N LEU A 127 -4.61 8.24 -11.30
CA LEU A 127 -4.87 8.29 -9.85
C LEU A 127 -3.81 7.55 -9.03
N TRP A 128 -3.29 6.46 -9.58
CA TRP A 128 -2.35 5.56 -8.91
C TRP A 128 -0.87 5.92 -9.19
N GLY A 129 -0.61 6.99 -9.96
CA GLY A 129 0.74 7.47 -10.25
C GLY A 129 1.52 6.59 -11.24
N TYR A 130 0.83 5.83 -12.09
CA TYR A 130 1.45 5.00 -13.11
C TYR A 130 2.25 5.79 -14.16
N PRO A 131 1.78 6.95 -14.68
CA PRO A 131 2.58 7.76 -15.60
C PRO A 131 3.93 8.15 -15.01
N GLU A 132 3.94 8.70 -13.80
CA GLU A 132 5.15 9.14 -13.11
C GLU A 132 6.09 7.96 -12.84
N ARG A 133 5.52 6.81 -12.47
CA ARG A 133 6.29 5.57 -12.30
C ARG A 133 6.89 5.08 -13.63
N PHE A 134 6.13 5.14 -14.71
CA PHE A 134 6.58 4.72 -16.04
C PHE A 134 7.72 5.63 -16.53
N GLU A 135 7.54 6.94 -16.47
CA GLU A 135 8.57 7.91 -16.85
C GLU A 135 9.84 7.77 -16.01
N LYS A 136 9.71 7.42 -14.73
CA LYS A 136 10.86 7.12 -13.86
C LYS A 136 11.57 5.83 -14.26
N ASP A 137 10.83 4.74 -14.44
CA ASP A 137 11.40 3.42 -14.74
C ASP A 137 12.09 3.39 -16.12
N PHE A 138 11.61 4.18 -17.08
CA PHE A 138 12.18 4.32 -18.43
C PHE A 138 12.97 5.63 -18.64
N GLY A 139 13.10 6.45 -17.59
CA GLY A 139 13.82 7.71 -17.57
C GLY A 139 15.31 7.56 -17.20
N ARG A 140 16.00 8.70 -16.96
CA ARG A 140 17.45 8.72 -16.68
C ARG A 140 17.81 7.89 -15.43
N GLY A 141 18.91 7.14 -15.55
CA GLY A 141 19.40 6.18 -14.55
C GLY A 141 19.57 6.74 -13.14
N GLY A 142 19.40 5.86 -12.16
CA GLY A 142 19.46 6.21 -10.74
C GLY A 142 20.82 6.76 -10.31
N VAL A 143 20.78 7.76 -9.43
CA VAL A 143 21.99 8.28 -8.75
C VAL A 143 22.14 7.51 -7.44
N LYS A 144 23.35 6.99 -7.18
CA LYS A 144 23.64 6.26 -5.95
C LYS A 144 23.39 7.16 -4.74
N GLY A 145 22.67 6.64 -3.73
CA GLY A 145 22.31 7.40 -2.53
C GLY A 145 21.08 8.30 -2.68
N ILE A 146 20.45 8.34 -3.87
CA ILE A 146 19.23 9.12 -4.11
C ILE A 146 18.09 8.17 -4.50
N VAL A 147 17.01 8.22 -3.72
CA VAL A 147 15.74 7.56 -4.03
C VAL A 147 14.76 8.64 -4.52
N ARG A 148 14.09 8.37 -5.65
CA ARG A 148 13.10 9.28 -6.23
C ARG A 148 11.72 8.65 -6.14
N GLY A 149 10.73 9.43 -5.78
CA GLY A 149 9.32 9.08 -5.82
C GLY A 149 8.48 10.25 -6.30
N ILE A 150 7.21 10.19 -5.97
CA ILE A 150 6.21 11.20 -6.27
C ILE A 150 6.10 12.14 -5.06
N ALA A 151 6.19 13.44 -5.31
CA ALA A 151 5.98 14.47 -4.29
C ALA A 151 4.53 14.42 -3.76
N ALA A 152 4.35 14.08 -2.48
CA ALA A 152 3.04 13.84 -1.90
C ALA A 152 2.61 14.90 -0.89
N SER A 153 3.52 15.31 0.00
CA SER A 153 3.28 16.33 1.02
C SER A 153 4.49 17.23 1.11
N PRO A 154 4.35 18.56 0.92
CA PRO A 154 5.47 19.48 0.82
C PRO A 154 6.22 19.65 2.15
N GLY A 155 7.47 20.07 2.05
CA GLY A 155 8.37 20.31 3.19
C GLY A 155 9.64 19.45 3.10
N VAL A 156 10.58 19.73 4.01
CA VAL A 156 11.85 19.00 4.11
C VAL A 156 12.06 18.55 5.55
N ALA A 157 12.46 17.30 5.73
CA ALA A 157 12.83 16.76 7.03
C ALA A 157 14.08 15.89 6.91
N GLU A 158 14.91 15.90 7.95
CA GLU A 158 16.04 15.00 8.12
C GLU A 158 15.84 14.16 9.39
N GLY A 159 16.28 12.91 9.35
CA GLY A 159 16.15 12.01 10.48
C GLY A 159 16.76 10.65 10.21
N ILE A 160 16.69 9.79 11.24
CA ILE A 160 17.06 8.39 11.11
C ILE A 160 15.89 7.66 10.44
N ALA A 161 16.19 6.92 9.38
CA ALA A 161 15.24 6.07 8.70
C ALA A 161 14.87 4.88 9.58
N HIS A 162 13.58 4.56 9.63
CA HIS A 162 13.08 3.35 10.27
C HIS A 162 12.21 2.60 9.26
N VAL A 163 12.75 1.50 8.75
CA VAL A 163 12.07 0.63 7.79
C VAL A 163 11.12 -0.28 8.56
N VAL A 164 9.82 -0.18 8.26
CA VAL A 164 8.75 -0.95 8.89
C VAL A 164 8.09 -1.84 7.85
N GLN A 165 8.06 -3.15 8.08
CA GLN A 165 7.42 -4.11 7.17
C GLN A 165 6.01 -4.51 7.61
N SER A 166 5.73 -4.45 8.92
CA SER A 166 4.45 -4.90 9.47
C SER A 166 3.99 -4.07 10.68
N PRO A 167 2.69 -4.09 11.01
CA PRO A 167 2.17 -3.46 12.23
C PRO A 167 2.81 -3.95 13.53
N ALA A 168 3.37 -5.17 13.54
CA ALA A 168 4.06 -5.72 14.71
C ALA A 168 5.34 -4.93 15.08
N GLU A 169 5.87 -4.14 14.15
CA GLU A 169 7.08 -3.34 14.34
C GLU A 169 6.77 -1.89 14.76
N PHE A 170 5.49 -1.48 14.86
CA PHE A 170 5.12 -0.09 15.16
C PHE A 170 5.67 0.44 16.48
N ASP A 171 5.83 -0.41 17.48
CA ASP A 171 6.39 -0.03 18.78
C ASP A 171 7.89 0.29 18.73
N SER A 172 8.58 -0.19 17.70
CA SER A 172 10.02 0.09 17.51
C SER A 172 10.29 1.48 16.91
N VAL A 173 9.28 2.12 16.32
CA VAL A 173 9.40 3.45 15.70
C VAL A 173 9.50 4.51 16.78
N LYS A 174 10.57 5.32 16.72
CA LYS A 174 10.83 6.40 17.67
C LYS A 174 10.35 7.75 17.14
N LYS A 175 10.15 8.67 18.08
CA LYS A 175 9.75 10.04 17.76
C LYS A 175 10.83 10.75 16.94
N GLY A 176 10.43 11.40 15.86
CA GLY A 176 11.31 12.17 14.97
C GLY A 176 12.02 11.34 13.90
N GLU A 177 11.83 10.01 13.88
CA GLU A 177 12.35 9.16 12.81
C GLU A 177 11.57 9.35 11.50
N ILE A 178 12.17 8.90 10.40
CA ILE A 178 11.54 8.91 9.08
C ILE A 178 11.02 7.51 8.78
N LEU A 179 9.71 7.40 8.59
CA LEU A 179 9.06 6.14 8.28
C LEU A 179 9.35 5.72 6.85
N VAL A 180 9.87 4.51 6.66
CA VAL A 180 10.06 3.91 5.33
C VAL A 180 9.28 2.59 5.28
N CYS A 181 8.35 2.44 4.34
CA CYS A 181 7.57 1.20 4.22
C CYS A 181 7.13 0.92 2.78
N VAL A 182 6.59 -0.27 2.51
CA VAL A 182 6.13 -0.61 1.15
C VAL A 182 4.85 0.16 0.82
N MET A 183 3.87 0.07 1.69
CA MET A 183 2.59 0.76 1.61
C MET A 183 2.03 0.99 3.02
N THR A 184 1.08 1.91 3.13
CA THR A 184 0.35 2.13 4.39
C THR A 184 -1.11 1.70 4.23
N ASN A 185 -1.76 1.44 5.36
CA ASN A 185 -3.20 1.25 5.47
C ASN A 185 -3.69 2.01 6.71
N PRO A 186 -5.02 2.09 6.98
CA PRO A 186 -5.54 2.86 8.11
C PRO A 186 -4.94 2.51 9.48
N ALA A 187 -4.44 1.29 9.68
CA ALA A 187 -3.79 0.92 10.94
C ALA A 187 -2.48 1.70 11.20
N TRP A 188 -1.83 2.24 10.17
CA TRP A 188 -0.58 3.00 10.26
C TRP A 188 -0.75 4.40 10.84
N VAL A 189 -1.98 4.90 10.98
CA VAL A 189 -2.22 6.25 11.55
C VAL A 189 -1.62 6.39 12.94
N VAL A 190 -1.51 5.30 13.70
CA VAL A 190 -0.89 5.30 15.05
C VAL A 190 0.59 5.70 15.05
N VAL A 191 1.33 5.45 13.96
CA VAL A 191 2.75 5.82 13.85
C VAL A 191 2.97 7.22 13.27
N PHE A 192 2.01 7.77 12.52
CA PHE A 192 2.20 9.06 11.84
C PHE A 192 2.38 10.24 12.79
N SER A 193 1.78 10.17 13.98
CA SER A 193 1.98 11.18 15.04
C SER A 193 3.42 11.22 15.60
N LYS A 194 4.23 10.18 15.38
CA LYS A 194 5.60 10.08 15.90
C LYS A 194 6.65 10.55 14.91
N VAL A 195 6.41 10.41 13.61
CA VAL A 195 7.44 10.47 12.58
C VAL A 195 7.61 11.87 12.00
N ALA A 196 8.80 12.18 11.52
CA ALA A 196 9.12 13.49 10.93
C ALA A 196 8.81 13.55 9.43
N ALA A 197 8.80 12.41 8.73
CA ALA A 197 8.43 12.27 7.33
C ALA A 197 8.04 10.83 6.99
N ILE A 198 7.42 10.64 5.82
CA ILE A 198 7.01 9.32 5.31
C ILE A 198 7.59 9.10 3.90
N VAL A 199 8.16 7.92 3.70
CA VAL A 199 8.61 7.41 2.40
C VAL A 199 7.94 6.07 2.12
N THR A 200 7.25 5.93 0.98
CA THR A 200 6.63 4.65 0.58
C THR A 200 7.05 4.17 -0.80
N ASP A 201 7.21 2.85 -0.97
CA ASP A 201 7.51 2.27 -2.29
C ASP A 201 6.31 2.34 -3.24
N ALA A 202 5.09 2.21 -2.71
CA ALA A 202 3.85 2.23 -3.46
C ALA A 202 3.00 3.46 -3.12
N GLY A 203 2.06 3.78 -4.02
CA GLY A 203 1.08 4.85 -3.86
C GLY A 203 1.33 6.03 -4.82
N GLY A 204 0.23 6.69 -5.20
CA GLY A 204 0.25 7.95 -5.95
C GLY A 204 -0.09 9.16 -5.06
N VAL A 205 -0.22 10.34 -5.67
CA VAL A 205 -0.52 11.62 -4.98
C VAL A 205 -1.81 11.61 -4.15
N LEU A 206 -2.76 10.72 -4.50
CA LEU A 206 -4.05 10.54 -3.82
C LEU A 206 -4.12 9.25 -2.99
N SER A 207 -2.99 8.58 -2.77
CA SER A 207 -2.92 7.41 -1.90
C SER A 207 -3.10 7.76 -0.41
N HIS A 208 -3.42 6.75 0.40
CA HIS A 208 -3.56 6.89 1.85
C HIS A 208 -2.32 7.52 2.50
N SER A 209 -1.10 7.08 2.15
CA SER A 209 0.14 7.67 2.69
C SER A 209 0.29 9.14 2.30
N ALA A 210 -0.08 9.50 1.08
CA ALA A 210 -0.01 10.89 0.62
C ALA A 210 -1.02 11.79 1.33
N ILE A 211 -2.27 11.33 1.50
CA ILE A 211 -3.33 12.07 2.19
C ILE A 211 -2.96 12.29 3.66
N THR A 212 -2.60 11.21 4.35
CA THR A 212 -2.26 11.26 5.77
C THR A 212 -1.00 12.08 6.03
N ALA A 213 0.03 12.01 5.18
CA ALA A 213 1.20 12.89 5.32
C ALA A 213 0.80 14.38 5.31
N ARG A 214 -0.16 14.78 4.46
CA ARG A 214 -0.68 16.16 4.41
C ARG A 214 -1.51 16.51 5.64
N GLU A 215 -2.35 15.58 6.13
CA GLU A 215 -3.16 15.77 7.33
C GLU A 215 -2.30 15.98 8.58
N PHE A 216 -1.21 15.21 8.69
CA PHE A 216 -0.23 15.34 9.77
C PHE A 216 0.83 16.43 9.52
N MET A 217 0.74 17.13 8.38
CA MET A 217 1.66 18.21 7.99
C MET A 217 3.15 17.80 8.01
N ILE A 218 3.43 16.58 7.59
CA ILE A 218 4.79 16.04 7.48
C ILE A 218 5.17 15.85 6.01
N PRO A 219 6.45 16.01 5.64
CA PRO A 219 6.93 15.73 4.29
C PRO A 219 6.65 14.27 3.88
N GLY A 220 6.25 14.09 2.63
CA GLY A 220 5.86 12.78 2.11
C GLY A 220 6.36 12.55 0.70
N VAL A 221 7.03 11.41 0.49
CA VAL A 221 7.42 10.89 -0.83
C VAL A 221 6.83 9.50 -0.99
N VAL A 222 6.01 9.29 -2.02
CA VAL A 222 5.32 8.01 -2.27
C VAL A 222 5.73 7.43 -3.61
N GLY A 223 5.39 6.18 -3.92
CA GLY A 223 5.71 5.59 -5.22
C GLY A 223 7.23 5.51 -5.50
N ALA A 224 8.04 5.40 -4.45
CA ALA A 224 9.50 5.35 -4.58
C ALA A 224 10.00 4.03 -5.20
N SER A 225 9.17 3.00 -5.32
CA SER A 225 9.43 1.67 -5.89
C SER A 225 10.53 0.83 -5.20
N ASN A 226 11.55 1.44 -4.62
CA ASN A 226 12.74 0.77 -4.10
C ASN A 226 13.32 1.40 -2.82
N ALA A 227 12.61 2.30 -2.14
CA ALA A 227 13.02 2.92 -0.88
C ALA A 227 13.31 1.87 0.20
N THR A 228 12.41 0.90 0.43
CA THR A 228 12.60 -0.13 1.48
C THR A 228 13.80 -1.05 1.22
N ARG A 229 14.27 -1.11 -0.03
CA ARG A 229 15.45 -1.89 -0.42
C ARG A 229 16.72 -1.08 -0.30
N SER A 230 16.66 0.19 -0.70
CA SER A 230 17.80 1.10 -0.82
C SER A 230 18.18 1.72 0.51
N ILE A 231 17.20 1.96 1.38
CA ILE A 231 17.34 2.58 2.70
C ILE A 231 17.23 1.48 3.75
N LYS A 232 18.11 1.49 4.75
CA LYS A 232 18.09 0.60 5.91
C LYS A 232 17.69 1.35 7.17
N THR A 233 17.08 0.64 8.11
CA THR A 233 16.85 1.19 9.46
C THR A 233 18.18 1.62 10.06
N GLY A 234 18.23 2.86 10.56
CA GLY A 234 19.46 3.47 11.09
C GLY A 234 20.15 4.43 10.12
N ASP A 235 19.87 4.38 8.82
CA ASP A 235 20.43 5.32 7.85
C ASP A 235 19.96 6.74 8.16
N ARG A 236 20.85 7.72 8.09
CA ARG A 236 20.45 9.12 8.16
C ARG A 236 19.98 9.55 6.77
N ILE A 237 18.77 10.08 6.66
CA ILE A 237 18.21 10.48 5.36
C ILE A 237 17.59 11.87 5.42
N ARG A 238 17.56 12.54 4.26
CA ARG A 238 16.81 13.78 4.02
C ARG A 238 15.66 13.47 3.07
N VAL A 239 14.45 13.88 3.43
CA VAL A 239 13.25 13.75 2.61
C VAL A 239 12.79 15.14 2.19
N ASP A 240 12.76 15.39 0.89
CA ASP A 240 12.11 16.55 0.29
C ASP A 240 10.81 16.13 -0.39
N GLY A 241 9.71 16.35 0.34
CA GLY A 241 8.37 16.03 -0.12
C GLY A 241 7.82 16.99 -1.18
N SER A 242 8.53 18.10 -1.46
CA SER A 242 8.18 19.04 -2.53
C SER A 242 8.74 18.60 -3.87
N THR A 243 9.94 18.02 -3.88
CA THR A 243 10.62 17.54 -5.10
C THR A 243 10.48 16.04 -5.33
N GLY A 244 10.01 15.28 -4.33
CA GLY A 244 9.90 13.82 -4.43
C GLY A 244 11.25 13.12 -4.29
N VAL A 245 12.22 13.74 -3.62
CA VAL A 245 13.60 13.25 -3.52
C VAL A 245 13.91 12.84 -2.08
N VAL A 246 14.56 11.69 -1.93
CA VAL A 246 15.10 11.20 -0.66
C VAL A 246 16.60 10.96 -0.85
N GLU A 247 17.41 11.59 -0.01
CA GLU A 247 18.87 11.49 -0.03
C GLU A 247 19.35 10.72 1.20
N ILE A 248 20.23 9.75 1.00
CA ILE A 248 20.95 9.06 2.08
C ILE A 248 22.21 9.87 2.39
N LEU A 249 22.35 10.31 3.64
CA LEU A 249 23.37 11.24 4.13
C LEU A 249 24.60 10.55 4.72
#